data_AF-A0A3A8I8Z1-F1
#
_entry.id   AF-A0A3A8I8Z1-F1
#
_cell.length_a   1.000
_cell.length_b   1.000
_cell.length_c   1.000
_cell.angle_alpha   90.00
_cell.angle_beta   90.00
_cell.angle_gamma   90.00
#
_symmetry.space_group_name_H-M   'P 1'
#
loop_
_entity.id
_entity.type
_entity.pdbx_description
1 polymer ?
#
loop_
_entity_poly.entity_id
_entity_poly.type
_entity_poly.pdbx_seq_one_letter_code
_entity_poly.pdbx_strand_id
1 'polypeptide(L)'
;MKIEIAHLPHDIIEIIYPSEVTPKDVTEYVEQLKKDITARGGTEWSALVDQSRLRVMPATVVGEMARLNAYAQQRGMKRSARVVSDPGSGLQAWRMTKNAGLTIPAKTFESRSEALSWLEAPDAD
;
A
#
# COMPACT_ATOMS: atom_id res chain seq x y z
N MET A 1 -15.20 -5.35 8.58
CA MET A 1 -14.17 -6.12 7.84
C MET A 1 -12.84 -5.43 8.10
N LYS A 2 -11.74 -6.17 8.21
CA LYS A 2 -10.43 -5.59 8.55
C LYS A 2 -9.55 -5.45 7.31
N ILE A 3 -8.52 -4.63 7.40
CA ILE A 3 -7.43 -4.63 6.42
C ILE A 3 -6.63 -5.92 6.64
N GLU A 4 -6.38 -6.65 5.56
CA GLU A 4 -5.62 -7.90 5.60
C GLU A 4 -4.19 -7.68 5.09
N ILE A 5 -3.24 -8.43 5.63
CA ILE A 5 -1.84 -8.44 5.19
C ILE A 5 -1.51 -9.86 4.74
N ALA A 6 -1.02 -9.98 3.51
CA ALA A 6 -0.53 -11.24 2.95
C ALA A 6 0.95 -11.08 2.58
N HIS A 7 1.72 -12.16 2.79
CA HIS A 7 3.11 -12.23 2.38
C HIS A 7 3.19 -13.05 1.10
N LEU A 8 3.60 -12.39 0.02
CA LEU A 8 3.76 -13.01 -1.28
C LEU A 8 5.23 -13.39 -1.51
N PRO A 9 5.53 -14.21 -2.53
CA PRO A 9 6.90 -14.43 -3.00
C PRO A 9 7.60 -13.12 -3.40
N HIS A 10 8.92 -13.21 -3.68
CA HIS A 10 9.73 -12.08 -4.15
C HIS A 10 9.77 -10.87 -3.18
N ASP A 11 9.67 -11.14 -1.88
CA ASP A 11 9.66 -10.11 -0.84
C ASP A 11 8.56 -9.06 -1.03
N ILE A 12 7.37 -9.49 -1.46
CA ILE A 12 6.21 -8.61 -1.61
C ILE A 12 5.30 -8.74 -0.38
N ILE A 13 4.93 -7.60 0.21
CA ILE A 13 3.83 -7.52 1.18
C ILE A 13 2.60 -7.00 0.45
N GLU A 14 1.53 -7.78 0.48
CA GLU A 14 0.23 -7.37 -0.04
C GLU A 14 -0.67 -6.88 1.10
N ILE A 15 -1.26 -5.70 0.92
CA ILE A 15 -2.20 -5.07 1.85
C ILE A 15 -3.56 -4.97 1.15
N ILE A 16 -4.58 -5.63 1.70
CA ILE A 16 -5.90 -5.75 1.08
C ILE A 16 -6.91 -4.95 1.89
N TYR A 17 -7.43 -3.88 1.28
CA TYR A 17 -8.43 -3.03 1.91
C TYR A 17 -9.85 -3.59 1.68
N PRO A 18 -10.68 -3.62 2.74
CA PRO A 18 -12.11 -3.87 2.58
C PRO A 18 -12.80 -2.67 1.93
N SER A 19 -14.12 -2.77 1.71
CA SER A 19 -14.89 -1.68 1.09
C SER A 19 -14.96 -0.41 1.93
N GLU A 20 -14.85 -0.55 3.25
CA GLU A 20 -14.92 0.52 4.23
C GLU A 20 -13.94 0.22 5.37
N VAL A 21 -13.23 1.23 5.84
CA VAL A 21 -12.29 1.14 6.96
C VAL A 21 -12.63 2.17 8.01
N THR A 22 -12.50 1.79 9.27
CA THR A 22 -12.58 2.72 10.41
C THR A 22 -11.18 3.15 10.83
N PRO A 23 -11.03 4.26 11.59
CA PRO A 23 -9.73 4.63 12.16
C PRO A 23 -9.12 3.50 13.01
N LYS A 24 -9.94 2.73 13.72
CA LYS A 24 -9.48 1.58 14.50
C LYS A 24 -8.87 0.49 13.62
N ASP A 25 -9.51 0.16 12.50
CA ASP A 25 -8.99 -0.82 11.55
C ASP A 25 -7.62 -0.39 11.01
N VAL A 26 -7.46 0.91 10.75
CA VAL A 26 -6.20 1.48 10.28
C VAL A 26 -5.11 1.40 11.36
N THR A 27 -5.40 1.75 12.61
CA THR A 27 -4.43 1.65 13.70
C THR A 27 -3.97 0.21 13.92
N GLU A 28 -4.89 -0.76 13.98
CA GLU A 28 -4.56 -2.18 14.12
C GLU A 28 -3.67 -2.67 12.96
N TYR A 29 -4.00 -2.27 11.74
CA TYR A 29 -3.21 -2.54 10.54
C TYR A 29 -1.81 -1.94 10.60
N VAL A 30 -1.68 -0.65 10.99
CA VAL A 30 -0.40 0.06 11.09
C VAL A 30 0.52 -0.64 12.08
N GLU A 31 -0.01 -1.04 13.23
CA GLU A 31 0.75 -1.77 14.24
C GLU A 31 1.22 -3.13 13.74
N GLN A 32 0.35 -3.89 13.06
CA GLN A 32 0.71 -5.18 12.50
C GLN A 32 1.77 -5.04 11.40
N LEU A 33 1.55 -4.15 10.43
CA LEU A 33 2.49 -3.97 9.33
C LEU A 33 3.87 -3.51 9.81
N LYS A 34 3.94 -2.65 10.84
CA LYS A 34 5.23 -2.25 11.44
C LYS A 34 5.98 -3.43 12.06
N LYS A 35 5.28 -4.38 12.69
CA LYS A 35 5.89 -5.61 13.20
C LYS A 35 6.47 -6.44 12.05
N ASP A 36 5.69 -6.61 10.99
CA ASP A 36 6.09 -7.39 9.81
C ASP A 36 7.31 -6.76 9.10
N ILE A 37 7.32 -5.43 8.94
CA ILE A 37 8.45 -4.67 8.39
C ILE A 37 9.68 -4.78 9.30
N THR A 38 9.50 -4.70 10.62
CA THR A 38 10.63 -4.81 11.56
C THR A 38 11.23 -6.21 11.53
N ALA A 39 10.40 -7.25 11.44
CA ALA A 39 10.83 -8.65 11.38
C ALA A 39 11.70 -8.96 10.14
N ARG A 40 11.55 -8.18 9.06
CA ARG A 40 12.37 -8.29 7.85
C ARG A 40 13.82 -7.82 8.02
N GLY A 41 14.16 -7.14 9.12
CA GLY A 41 15.56 -6.82 9.43
C GLY A 41 16.27 -5.90 8.43
N GLY A 42 15.53 -5.16 7.59
CA GLY A 42 16.09 -4.22 6.60
C GLY A 42 16.37 -4.83 5.22
N THR A 43 15.87 -6.03 4.91
CA THR A 43 15.87 -6.53 3.54
C THR A 43 15.05 -5.65 2.60
N GLU A 44 15.38 -5.67 1.31
CA GLU A 44 14.58 -4.96 0.31
C GLU A 44 13.25 -5.69 0.09
N TRP A 45 12.18 -4.93 -0.04
CA TRP A 45 10.84 -5.47 -0.24
C TRP A 45 9.95 -4.50 -1.02
N SER A 46 8.82 -5.01 -1.52
CA SER A 46 7.87 -4.21 -2.28
C SER A 46 6.46 -4.31 -1.71
N ALA A 47 5.68 -3.25 -1.86
CA ALA A 47 4.30 -3.20 -1.40
C ALA A 47 3.31 -3.35 -2.57
N LEU A 48 2.35 -4.26 -2.43
CA LEU A 48 1.15 -4.32 -3.25
C LEU A 48 -0.03 -3.85 -2.39
N VAL A 49 -0.66 -2.74 -2.74
CA VAL A 49 -1.77 -2.19 -1.97
C VAL A 49 -3.06 -2.32 -2.77
N ASP A 50 -3.87 -3.33 -2.44
CA ASP A 50 -5.16 -3.56 -3.07
C ASP A 50 -6.25 -2.72 -2.40
N GLN A 51 -6.72 -1.72 -3.12
CA GLN A 51 -7.85 -0.85 -2.74
C GLN A 51 -9.00 -0.95 -3.74
N SER A 52 -9.03 -2.01 -4.55
CA SER A 52 -10.08 -2.23 -5.56
C SER A 52 -11.49 -2.26 -4.96
N ARG A 53 -11.62 -2.62 -3.69
CA ARG A 53 -12.93 -2.66 -3.03
C ARG A 53 -13.26 -1.38 -2.27
N LEU A 54 -12.24 -0.59 -1.93
CA LEU A 54 -12.35 0.56 -1.03
C LEU A 54 -13.18 1.67 -1.67
N ARG A 55 -14.27 2.05 -1.01
CA ARG A 55 -15.18 3.09 -1.50
C ARG A 55 -14.82 4.47 -0.95
N VAL A 56 -14.45 4.51 0.34
CA VAL A 56 -14.17 5.75 1.06
C VAL A 56 -12.97 5.53 1.98
N MET A 57 -11.99 6.43 1.90
CA MET A 57 -10.93 6.56 2.89
C MET A 57 -11.28 7.68 3.86
N PRO A 58 -11.28 7.44 5.19
CA PRO A 58 -11.47 8.53 6.15
C PRO A 58 -10.36 9.59 6.01
N ALA A 59 -10.74 10.86 5.89
CA ALA A 59 -9.76 11.95 5.78
C ALA A 59 -8.79 12.02 6.98
N THR A 60 -9.27 11.57 8.15
CA THR A 60 -8.50 11.53 9.40
C THR A 60 -7.28 10.61 9.36
N VAL A 61 -7.24 9.62 8.47
CA VAL A 61 -6.16 8.63 8.42
C VAL A 61 -5.06 8.96 7.42
N VAL A 62 -5.23 10.00 6.59
CA VAL A 62 -4.26 10.37 5.54
C VAL A 62 -2.88 10.67 6.12
N GLY A 63 -2.83 11.43 7.23
CA GLY A 63 -1.55 11.74 7.89
C GLY A 63 -0.85 10.52 8.48
N GLU A 64 -1.61 9.53 8.94
CA GLU A 64 -1.07 8.26 9.45
C GLU A 64 -0.49 7.41 8.32
N MET A 65 -1.18 7.33 7.17
CA MET A 65 -0.68 6.63 5.98
C MET A 65 0.61 7.25 5.44
N ALA A 66 0.72 8.58 5.43
CA ALA A 66 1.96 9.26 5.03
C ALA A 66 3.15 8.90 5.95
N ARG A 67 2.92 8.85 7.27
CA ARG A 67 3.94 8.42 8.25
C ARG A 67 4.31 6.95 8.07
N LEU A 68 3.34 6.09 7.77
CA LEU A 68 3.57 4.68 7.48
C LEU A 68 4.43 4.49 6.22
N ASN A 69 4.12 5.21 5.14
CA ASN A 69 4.90 5.19 3.91
C ASN A 69 6.36 5.61 4.16
N ALA A 70 6.58 6.68 4.93
CA ALA A 70 7.92 7.13 5.29
C ALA A 70 8.68 6.07 6.09
N TYR A 71 8.02 5.48 7.10
CA TYR A 71 8.59 4.39 7.90
C TYR A 71 8.97 3.17 7.05
N ALA A 72 8.09 2.76 6.15
CA ALA A 72 8.30 1.60 5.28
C ALA A 72 9.52 1.78 4.36
N GLN A 73 9.70 2.96 3.76
CA GLN A 73 10.85 3.26 2.91
C GLN A 73 12.17 3.27 3.68
N GLN A 74 12.18 3.87 4.88
CA GLN A 74 13.36 3.84 5.76
C GLN A 74 13.75 2.40 6.16
N ARG A 75 12.84 1.44 5.99
CA ARG A 75 12.99 0.03 6.35
C ARG A 75 13.01 -0.90 5.13
N GLY A 76 13.40 -0.38 3.96
CA GLY A 76 13.72 -1.22 2.81
C GLY A 76 12.60 -1.37 1.77
N MET A 77 11.47 -0.65 1.89
CA MET A 77 10.48 -0.64 0.81
C MET A 77 11.08 0.03 -0.44
N LYS A 78 11.16 -0.70 -1.55
CA LYS A 78 11.78 -0.24 -2.81
C LYS A 78 10.79 0.10 -3.91
N ARG A 79 9.62 -0.52 -3.92
CA ARG A 79 8.53 -0.18 -4.85
C ARG A 79 7.17 -0.30 -4.19
N SER A 80 6.20 0.45 -4.70
CA SER A 80 4.81 0.37 -4.27
C SER A 80 3.86 0.34 -5.48
N ALA A 81 3.12 -0.75 -5.63
CA ALA A 81 2.03 -0.85 -6.59
C ALA A 81 0.69 -0.71 -5.86
N ARG A 82 -0.29 -0.04 -6.47
CA ARG A 82 -1.61 0.16 -5.89
C ARG A 82 -2.70 -0.24 -6.89
N VAL A 83 -3.69 -1.01 -6.45
CA VAL A 83 -4.82 -1.45 -7.28
C VAL A 83 -6.07 -0.67 -6.88
N VAL A 84 -6.80 -0.12 -7.84
CA VAL A 84 -8.04 0.66 -7.62
C VAL A 84 -9.08 0.33 -8.69
N SER A 85 -10.37 0.36 -8.36
CA SER A 85 -11.46 -0.11 -9.24
C SER A 85 -12.12 0.95 -10.12
N ASP A 86 -11.96 2.24 -9.81
CA ASP A 86 -12.50 3.32 -10.65
C ASP A 86 -11.60 4.55 -10.62
N PRO A 87 -11.10 5.01 -11.79
CA PRO A 87 -10.43 6.28 -11.92
C PRO A 87 -11.27 7.53 -11.61
N GLY A 88 -12.59 7.46 -11.75
CA GLY A 88 -13.49 8.61 -11.76
C GLY A 88 -14.08 9.02 -10.41
N SER A 89 -14.36 8.09 -9.50
CA SER A 89 -15.12 8.37 -8.27
C SER A 89 -14.27 8.38 -6.99
N GLY A 90 -14.30 9.50 -6.24
CA GLY A 90 -13.77 9.65 -4.87
C GLY A 90 -12.25 9.56 -4.67
N LEU A 91 -11.55 8.84 -5.54
CA LEU A 91 -10.12 8.57 -5.52
C LEU A 91 -9.28 9.73 -6.06
N GLN A 92 -9.88 10.84 -6.52
CA GLN A 92 -9.18 12.06 -6.95
C GLN A 92 -8.37 12.71 -5.80
N ALA A 93 -8.91 12.78 -4.58
CA ALA A 93 -8.18 13.29 -3.42
C ALA A 93 -7.04 12.34 -2.97
N TRP A 94 -7.26 11.02 -3.10
CA TRP A 94 -6.21 10.01 -2.90
C TRP A 94 -5.17 10.02 -4.02
N ARG A 95 -5.57 10.35 -5.25
CA ARG A 95 -4.69 10.58 -6.41
C ARG A 95 -3.77 11.77 -6.20
N MET A 96 -4.25 12.83 -5.56
CA MET A 96 -3.41 13.98 -5.20
C MET A 96 -2.45 13.69 -4.04
N THR A 97 -2.75 12.68 -3.21
CA THR A 97 -1.87 12.16 -2.15
C THR A 97 -1.13 10.87 -2.54
N LYS A 98 -1.22 10.43 -3.82
CA LYS A 98 -0.77 9.11 -4.33
C LYS A 98 0.65 8.73 -3.95
N ASN A 99 1.52 9.74 -3.83
CA ASN A 99 2.93 9.62 -3.49
C ASN A 99 3.30 10.50 -2.29
N ALA A 100 2.33 10.93 -1.48
CA ALA A 100 2.62 11.78 -0.33
C ALA A 100 3.57 11.03 0.62
N GLY A 101 4.83 11.46 0.62
CA GLY A 101 5.93 10.86 1.36
C GLY A 101 6.61 9.68 0.67
N LEU A 102 6.20 9.22 -0.51
CA LEU A 102 6.92 8.20 -1.29
C LEU A 102 7.95 8.86 -2.21
N THR A 103 9.22 8.52 -2.04
CA THR A 103 10.35 8.90 -2.91
C THR A 103 10.83 7.72 -3.76
N ILE A 104 10.20 6.56 -3.61
CA ILE A 104 10.47 5.33 -4.36
C ILE A 104 9.55 5.21 -5.59
N PRO A 105 9.88 4.37 -6.58
CA PRO A 105 8.97 4.07 -7.68
C PRO A 105 7.60 3.60 -7.17
N ALA A 106 6.55 4.28 -7.62
CA ALA A 106 5.18 3.97 -7.26
C ALA A 106 4.26 4.11 -8.47
N LYS A 107 3.42 3.09 -8.71
CA LYS A 107 2.46 3.05 -9.83
C LYS A 107 1.07 2.60 -9.33
N THR A 108 0.05 3.02 -10.07
CA THR A 108 -1.36 2.62 -9.82
C THR A 108 -1.86 1.83 -11.01
N PHE A 109 -2.58 0.75 -10.73
CA PHE A 109 -3.09 -0.22 -11.68
C PHE A 109 -4.59 -0.43 -11.46
N GLU A 110 -5.27 -0.93 -12.48
CA GLU A 110 -6.68 -1.33 -12.40
C GLU A 110 -6.82 -2.82 -12.04
N SER A 111 -5.74 -3.60 -12.21
CA SER A 111 -5.73 -5.02 -11.90
C SER A 111 -4.60 -5.39 -10.94
N ARG A 112 -4.87 -6.39 -10.08
CA ARG A 112 -3.90 -7.01 -9.19
C ARG A 112 -2.78 -7.70 -9.97
N SER A 113 -3.12 -8.35 -11.08
CA SER A 113 -2.15 -9.07 -11.92
C SER A 113 -1.10 -8.14 -12.52
N GLU A 114 -1.50 -7.01 -13.11
CA GLU A 114 -0.54 -6.05 -13.69
C GLU A 114 0.34 -5.42 -12.61
N ALA A 115 -0.25 -5.08 -11.47
CA ALA A 115 0.47 -4.55 -10.33
C ALA A 115 1.56 -5.53 -9.84
N LEU A 116 1.19 -6.81 -9.70
CA LEU A 116 2.10 -7.85 -9.29
C LEU A 116 3.23 -8.06 -10.32
N SER A 117 2.89 -8.17 -11.61
CA SER A 117 3.90 -8.32 -12.68
C SER A 117 4.91 -7.17 -12.70
N TRP A 118 4.48 -5.94 -12.44
CA TRP A 118 5.40 -4.79 -12.36
C TRP A 118 6.31 -4.84 -11.12
N LEU A 119 5.81 -5.36 -9.99
CA LEU A 119 6.63 -5.53 -8.78
C LEU A 119 7.67 -6.64 -8.94
N GLU A 120 7.34 -7.71 -9.66
CA GLU A 120 8.22 -8.86 -9.89
C GLU A 120 9.27 -8.59 -10.97
N ALA A 121 9.07 -7.58 -11.84
CA ALA A 121 9.99 -7.21 -12.91
C ALA A 121 10.61 -5.81 -12.70
N PRO A 122 11.46 -5.60 -11.68
CA PRO A 122 12.02 -4.29 -11.38
C PRO A 122 12.92 -3.74 -12.49
N ASP A 123 13.56 -4.59 -13.30
CA ASP A 123 14.51 -4.18 -14.34
C ASP A 123 13.87 -3.90 -15.72
N ALA A 124 12.54 -3.97 -15.82
CA ALA A 124 11.81 -3.80 -17.08
C ALA A 124 11.36 -2.35 -17.37
N ASP A 125 11.82 -1.37 -16.57
CA ASP A 125 11.57 0.08 -16.75
C ASP A 125 12.80 0.79 -17.33
#